data_AF-A0A1G2XAC0-F1
#
_entry.id   AF-A0A1G2XAC0-F1
#
_cell.length_a   1.000
_cell.length_b   1.000
_cell.length_c   1.000
_cell.angle_alpha   90.00
_cell.angle_beta   90.00
_cell.angle_gamma   90.00
#
_symmetry.space_group_name_H-M   'P 1'
#
loop_
_entity.id
_entity.type
_entity.pdbx_description
1 polymer ?
#
loop_
_entity_poly.entity_id
_entity_poly.type
_entity_poly.pdbx_seq_one_letter_code
_entity_poly.pdbx_strand_id
1 'polypeptide(L)'
;EKMEAIQKWYDELVEMLGNKGESAFEDARFLLPNATETKIIITMNARELLHFFRVRCCNRAQWEIRTMATEMLRLVKQVSPHIFKDAGPGCVNDKCPEGKMTCGKITEVREKFKSMK
;
A
#
# COMPACT_ATOMS: atom_id res chain seq x y z
N GLU A 1 14.99 17.84 -5.32
CA GLU A 1 14.96 18.53 -6.65
C GLU A 1 13.58 18.63 -7.31
N LYS A 2 13.03 17.59 -7.97
CA LYS A 2 11.78 17.76 -8.75
C LYS A 2 10.53 17.97 -7.90
N MET A 3 10.39 17.23 -6.80
CA MET A 3 9.29 17.45 -5.85
C MET A 3 9.37 18.81 -5.16
N GLU A 4 10.59 19.29 -4.85
CA GLU A 4 10.79 20.65 -4.32
C GLU A 4 10.38 21.72 -5.34
N ALA A 5 10.63 21.50 -6.63
CA ALA A 5 10.17 22.42 -7.67
C ALA A 5 8.63 22.47 -7.76
N ILE A 6 7.97 21.31 -7.68
CA ILE A 6 6.51 21.24 -7.64
C ILE A 6 5.96 21.93 -6.39
N GLN A 7 6.61 21.73 -5.24
CA GLN A 7 6.22 22.40 -3.99
C GLN A 7 6.32 23.92 -4.13
N LYS A 8 7.39 24.44 -4.75
CA LYS A 8 7.51 25.88 -5.04
C LYS A 8 6.37 26.39 -5.91
N TRP A 9 6.01 25.67 -6.97
CA TRP A 9 4.87 26.07 -7.82
C TRP A 9 3.53 26.03 -7.08
N TYR A 10 3.34 25.08 -6.17
CA TYR A 10 2.19 25.05 -5.29
C TYR A 10 2.15 26.30 -4.39
N ASP A 11 3.27 26.64 -3.74
CA ASP A 11 3.37 27.79 -2.83
C ASP A 11 3.11 29.12 -3.59
N GLU A 12 3.71 29.28 -4.78
CA GLU A 12 3.48 30.43 -5.66
C GLU A 12 1.99 30.56 -6.05
N LEU A 13 1.33 29.46 -6.38
CA LEU A 13 -0.09 29.47 -6.75
C LEU A 13 -0.98 29.82 -5.55
N VAL A 14 -0.66 29.33 -4.35
CA VAL A 14 -1.36 29.71 -3.12
C VAL A 14 -1.27 31.22 -2.87
N GLU A 15 -0.09 31.81 -3.07
CA GLU A 15 0.11 33.27 -2.96
C GLU A 15 -0.69 34.04 -4.01
N MET A 16 -0.67 33.59 -5.27
CA MET A 16 -1.44 34.21 -6.36
C MET A 16 -2.95 34.16 -6.13
N LEU A 17 -3.45 33.11 -5.47
CA LEU A 17 -4.86 32.98 -5.09
C LEU A 17 -5.24 33.86 -3.87
N GLY A 18 -4.28 34.61 -3.32
CA GLY A 18 -4.45 35.53 -2.21
C GLY A 18 -4.50 34.86 -0.84
N ASN A 19 -3.98 33.62 -0.73
CA ASN A 19 -3.92 32.84 0.51
C ASN A 19 -5.25 32.83 1.29
N LYS A 20 -6.36 32.59 0.58
CA LYS A 20 -7.74 32.59 1.12
C LYS A 20 -8.08 31.35 1.97
N GLY A 21 -7.08 30.69 2.54
CA GLY A 21 -7.24 29.46 3.31
C GLY A 21 -7.66 28.27 2.42
N GLU A 22 -8.62 27.48 2.90
CA GLU A 22 -8.99 26.18 2.33
C GLU A 22 -9.29 26.22 0.82
N SER A 23 -10.06 27.20 0.36
CA SER A 23 -10.41 27.29 -1.07
C SER A 23 -9.18 27.47 -1.97
N ALA A 24 -8.16 28.20 -1.50
CA ALA A 24 -6.92 28.39 -2.25
C ALA A 24 -6.08 27.10 -2.28
N PHE A 25 -6.07 26.34 -1.18
CA PHE A 25 -5.34 25.06 -1.09
C PHE A 25 -5.98 23.97 -1.96
N GLU A 26 -7.32 23.96 -2.06
CA GLU A 26 -8.07 23.01 -2.90
C GLU A 26 -7.80 23.17 -4.39
N ASP A 27 -7.64 24.41 -4.85
CA ASP A 27 -7.25 24.73 -6.23
C ASP A 27 -5.75 24.49 -6.45
N ALA A 28 -4.90 24.90 -5.51
CA ALA A 28 -3.45 24.77 -5.67
C ALA A 28 -2.98 23.30 -5.74
N ARG A 29 -3.66 22.38 -5.03
CA ARG A 29 -3.29 20.97 -5.03
C ARG A 29 -3.46 20.26 -6.38
N PHE A 30 -4.06 20.88 -7.40
CA PHE A 30 -4.08 20.32 -8.76
C PHE A 30 -2.68 20.13 -9.36
N LEU A 31 -1.67 20.84 -8.83
CA LEU A 31 -0.27 20.66 -9.20
C LEU A 31 0.40 19.46 -8.52
N LEU A 32 -0.15 18.99 -7.40
CA LEU A 32 0.46 17.94 -6.59
C LEU A 32 0.30 16.58 -7.29
N PRO A 33 1.39 15.83 -7.50
CA PRO A 33 1.33 14.54 -8.18
C PRO A 33 0.79 13.45 -7.25
N ASN A 34 0.45 12.30 -7.84
CA ASN A 34 0.06 11.09 -7.10
C ASN A 34 1.11 10.59 -6.09
N ALA A 35 2.38 10.98 -6.26
CA ALA A 35 3.48 10.61 -5.36
C ALA A 35 3.53 11.46 -4.07
N THR A 36 2.62 12.43 -3.92
CA THR A 36 2.51 13.25 -2.70
C THR A 36 2.15 12.36 -1.52
N GLU A 37 2.93 12.46 -0.43
CA GLU A 37 2.67 11.67 0.78
C GLU A 37 1.30 12.02 1.37
N THR A 38 0.57 10.99 1.79
CA THR A 38 -0.66 11.14 2.56
C THR A 38 -0.65 10.23 3.78
N LYS A 39 -1.26 10.69 4.86
CA LYS A 39 -1.39 9.94 6.11
C LYS A 39 -2.83 9.52 6.27
N ILE A 40 -3.06 8.22 6.42
CA ILE A 40 -4.38 7.63 6.53
C ILE A 40 -4.44 6.70 7.73
N ILE A 41 -5.54 6.76 8.48
CA ILE A 41 -5.84 5.82 9.56
C ILE A 41 -6.86 4.84 9.02
N ILE A 42 -6.54 3.54 9.09
CA ILE A 42 -7.37 2.47 8.57
C ILE A 42 -7.71 1.52 9.71
N THR A 43 -8.99 1.20 9.85
CA THR A 43 -9.46 0.11 10.72
C THR A 43 -10.01 -1.01 9.85
N MET A 44 -9.58 -2.24 10.10
CA MET A 44 -10.05 -3.43 9.41
C MET A 44 -10.25 -4.56 10.41
N ASN A 45 -11.32 -5.33 10.26
CA ASN A 45 -11.49 -6.57 11.01
C ASN A 45 -10.59 -7.70 10.48
N ALA A 46 -10.53 -8.83 11.18
CA ALA A 46 -9.66 -9.94 10.81
C ALA A 46 -9.97 -10.52 9.41
N ARG A 47 -11.25 -10.58 9.02
CA ARG A 47 -11.67 -11.09 7.70
C ARG A 47 -11.22 -10.16 6.58
N GLU A 48 -11.35 -8.86 6.79
CA GLU A 48 -10.87 -7.83 5.86
C GLU A 48 -9.35 -7.87 5.71
N LEU A 49 -8.62 -7.99 6.82
CA LEU A 49 -7.15 -8.13 6.79
C LEU A 49 -6.72 -9.37 6.01
N LEU A 50 -7.33 -10.52 6.24
CA LEU A 50 -7.05 -11.75 5.49
C LEU A 50 -7.27 -11.55 3.98
N HIS A 51 -8.39 -10.93 3.59
CA HIS A 51 -8.65 -10.60 2.19
C HIS A 51 -7.64 -9.60 1.63
N PHE A 52 -7.32 -8.54 2.39
CA PHE A 52 -6.38 -7.51 2.00
C PHE A 52 -5.00 -8.10 1.72
N PHE A 53 -4.46 -8.93 2.62
CA PHE A 53 -3.18 -9.61 2.42
C PHE A 53 -3.22 -10.57 1.23
N ARG A 54 -4.33 -11.29 1.02
CA ARG A 54 -4.51 -12.20 -0.12
C ARG A 54 -4.28 -11.54 -1.46
N VAL A 55 -4.73 -10.29 -1.61
CA VAL A 55 -4.64 -9.51 -2.85
C VAL A 55 -3.37 -8.66 -2.88
N ARG A 56 -3.06 -7.93 -1.80
CA ARG A 56 -2.02 -6.89 -1.79
C ARG A 56 -0.62 -7.42 -1.54
N CYS A 57 -0.45 -8.60 -0.94
CA CYS A 57 0.86 -9.23 -0.83
C CYS A 57 1.28 -9.98 -2.11
N CYS A 58 0.42 -10.03 -3.14
CA CYS A 58 0.72 -10.72 -4.40
C CYS A 58 1.82 -10.01 -5.17
N ASN A 59 2.69 -10.76 -5.85
CA ASN A 59 3.79 -10.18 -6.62
C ASN A 59 3.37 -9.33 -7.82
N ARG A 60 2.12 -9.48 -8.26
CA ARG A 60 1.52 -8.63 -9.31
C ARG A 60 0.96 -7.32 -8.77
N ALA A 61 0.71 -7.23 -7.46
CA ALA A 61 0.32 -5.97 -6.87
C ALA A 61 1.46 -4.97 -7.03
N GLN A 62 1.08 -3.71 -7.21
CA GLN A 62 2.03 -2.62 -7.31
C GLN A 62 2.96 -2.63 -6.08
N TRP A 63 4.25 -2.41 -6.31
CA TRP A 63 5.27 -2.73 -5.32
C TRP A 63 5.14 -1.89 -4.03
N GLU A 64 4.66 -0.65 -4.10
CA GLU A 64 4.46 0.23 -2.93
C GLU A 64 3.43 -0.37 -1.95
N ILE A 65 2.21 -0.65 -2.44
CA ILE A 65 1.16 -1.27 -1.62
C ILE A 65 1.55 -2.67 -1.15
N ARG A 66 2.32 -3.42 -1.95
CA ARG A 66 2.83 -4.74 -1.57
C ARG A 66 3.81 -4.65 -0.40
N THR A 67 4.72 -3.68 -0.41
CA THR A 67 5.67 -3.45 0.67
C THR A 67 4.92 -3.09 1.96
N MET A 68 3.99 -2.13 1.88
CA MET A 68 3.14 -1.74 3.01
C MET A 68 2.33 -2.92 3.55
N ALA A 69 1.63 -3.67 2.69
CA ALA A 69 0.82 -4.81 3.10
C ALA A 69 1.65 -5.94 3.73
N THR A 70 2.86 -6.17 3.23
CA THR A 70 3.78 -7.17 3.80
C THR A 70 4.20 -6.77 5.21
N GLU A 71 4.48 -5.49 5.45
CA GLU A 71 4.85 -4.98 6.77
C GLU A 71 3.67 -5.02 7.74
N MET A 72 2.46 -4.64 7.28
CA MET A 72 1.23 -4.80 8.06
C MET A 72 1.02 -6.26 8.48
N LEU A 73 1.23 -7.22 7.57
CA LEU A 73 1.11 -8.64 7.88
C LEU A 73 2.13 -9.08 8.94
N ARG A 74 3.38 -8.63 8.86
CA ARG A 74 4.42 -8.92 9.86
C ARG A 74 3.99 -8.45 11.25
N LEU A 75 3.47 -7.23 11.36
CA LEU A 75 2.98 -6.69 12.64
C LEU A 75 1.77 -7.48 13.17
N VAL A 76 0.81 -7.79 12.30
CA VAL A 76 -0.42 -8.49 12.69
C VAL A 76 -0.16 -9.95 13.09
N LYS A 77 0.82 -10.63 12.47
CA LYS A 77 1.25 -11.98 12.87
C LYS A 77 1.76 -12.03 14.33
N GLN A 78 2.40 -10.96 14.80
CA GLN A 78 2.87 -10.86 16.19
C GLN A 78 1.71 -10.68 17.17
N VAL A 79 0.67 -9.93 16.77
CA VAL A 79 -0.50 -9.65 17.61
C VAL A 79 -1.43 -10.86 17.71
N SER A 80 -1.69 -11.55 16.60
CA SER A 80 -2.63 -12.67 16.55
C SER A 80 -2.13 -13.82 15.66
N PRO A 81 -1.10 -14.57 16.10
CA PRO A 81 -0.44 -15.59 15.29
C PRO A 81 -1.39 -16.71 14.85
N HIS A 82 -2.35 -17.11 15.69
CA HIS A 82 -3.27 -18.22 15.36
C HIS A 82 -4.15 -17.93 14.14
N ILE A 83 -4.58 -16.68 13.95
CA ILE A 83 -5.41 -16.27 12.81
C ILE A 83 -4.54 -16.05 11.56
N PHE A 84 -3.36 -15.44 11.73
CA PHE A 84 -2.56 -14.95 10.61
C PHE A 84 -1.33 -15.80 10.26
N LYS A 85 -1.12 -16.94 10.93
CA LYS A 85 0.01 -17.86 10.70
C LYS A 85 0.27 -18.11 9.21
N ASP A 86 -0.80 -18.48 8.51
CA ASP A 86 -0.78 -18.85 7.09
C ASP A 86 -1.30 -17.72 6.18
N ALA A 87 -1.44 -16.49 6.70
CA ALA A 87 -1.87 -15.35 5.91
C ALA A 87 -0.73 -14.87 4.98
N GLY A 88 -1.13 -14.31 3.84
CA GLY A 88 -0.23 -13.92 2.76
C GLY A 88 -1.00 -13.86 1.43
N PRO A 89 -0.31 -13.78 0.28
CA PRO A 89 -0.97 -13.83 -1.02
C PRO A 89 -1.65 -15.17 -1.25
N GLY A 90 -2.68 -15.21 -2.10
CA GLY A 90 -3.51 -16.42 -2.28
C GLY A 90 -2.73 -17.70 -2.65
N CYS A 91 -1.57 -17.59 -3.29
CA CYS A 91 -0.74 -18.74 -3.64
C CYS A 91 0.05 -19.37 -2.46
N VAL A 92 0.01 -18.78 -1.25
CA VAL A 92 0.68 -19.34 -0.06
C VAL A 92 0.04 -20.67 0.33
N ASN A 93 -1.29 -20.72 0.39
CA ASN A 93 -2.05 -21.90 0.81
C ASN A 93 -2.63 -22.68 -0.36
N ASP A 94 -2.90 -22.01 -1.49
CA ASP A 94 -3.57 -22.59 -2.63
C ASP A 94 -2.74 -22.48 -3.92
N LYS A 95 -3.33 -22.92 -5.03
CA LYS A 95 -2.85 -22.61 -6.38
C LYS A 95 -2.88 -21.10 -6.61
N CYS A 96 -2.05 -20.62 -7.52
CA CYS A 96 -2.02 -19.19 -7.85
C CYS A 96 -3.39 -18.71 -8.35
N PRO A 97 -4.04 -17.74 -7.67
CA PRO A 97 -5.38 -17.28 -8.06
C PRO A 97 -5.37 -16.52 -9.39
N GLU A 98 -4.21 -16.06 -9.83
CA GLU A 98 -4.01 -15.31 -11.08
C GLU A 98 -4.05 -16.20 -12.34
N GLY A 99 -4.03 -17.53 -12.18
CA GLY A 99 -4.08 -18.49 -13.28
C GLY A 99 -2.98 -18.23 -14.33
N LYS A 100 -3.39 -17.89 -15.56
CA LYS A 100 -2.48 -17.59 -16.68
C LYS A 100 -1.55 -16.39 -16.40
N MET A 101 -1.94 -15.48 -15.51
CA MET A 101 -1.15 -14.30 -15.16
C MET A 101 -0.19 -14.54 -13.99
N THR A 102 0.08 -15.79 -13.62
CA THR A 102 1.01 -16.13 -12.54
C THR A 102 2.39 -15.48 -12.73
N CYS A 103 3.00 -15.04 -11.63
CA CYS A 103 4.37 -14.52 -11.65
C CYS A 103 5.44 -15.62 -11.78
N GLY A 104 5.06 -16.90 -11.73
CA GLY A 104 5.98 -18.05 -11.80
C GLY A 104 6.76 -18.34 -10.51
N LYS A 105 6.79 -17.42 -9.54
CA LYS A 105 7.62 -17.50 -8.33
C LYS A 105 6.91 -18.07 -7.10
N ILE A 106 6.04 -19.06 -7.28
CA ILE A 106 5.18 -19.57 -6.18
C ILE A 106 6.02 -20.13 -5.02
N THR A 107 7.09 -20.86 -5.33
CA THR A 107 7.98 -21.46 -4.32
C THR A 107 8.65 -20.40 -3.45
N GLU A 108 9.27 -19.40 -4.07
CA GLU A 108 9.91 -18.26 -3.37
C GLU A 108 8.90 -17.50 -2.49
N VAL A 109 7.69 -17.27 -3.02
CA VAL A 109 6.62 -16.58 -2.26
C VAL A 109 6.23 -17.38 -1.03
N ARG A 110 6.03 -18.70 -1.17
CA ARG A 110 5.68 -19.57 -0.04
C ARG A 110 6.77 -19.57 1.04
N GLU A 111 8.03 -19.67 0.63
CA GLU A 111 9.16 -19.64 1.55
C GLU A 111 9.24 -18.31 2.32
N LYS A 112 9.08 -17.19 1.61
CA LYS A 112 9.06 -15.84 2.21
C LYS A 112 7.97 -15.69 3.28
N PHE A 113 6.72 -16.07 2.98
CA PHE A 113 5.61 -15.83 3.90
C PHE A 113 5.53 -16.86 5.05
N LYS A 114 6.07 -18.07 4.86
CA LYS A 114 6.18 -19.09 5.92
C LYS A 114 7.32 -18.84 6.88
N SER A 115 8.43 -18.25 6.43
CA SER A 115 9.55 -17.87 7.30
C SER A 115 9.27 -16.60 8.12
N MET A 116 8.25 -15.83 7.73
CA MET A 116 7.82 -14.60 8.40
C MET A 116 7.13 -14.89 9.73
N LYS A 117 7.75 -14.39 10.81
CA LYS A 117 7.24 -14.44 12.20
C LYS A 117 6.58 -13.12 12.59
#